data_AF-A0A1G5DHN9-F1
#
_entry.id   AF-A0A1G5DHN9-F1
#
_cell.length_a   1.000
_cell.length_b   1.000
_cell.length_c   1.000
_cell.angle_alpha   90.00
_cell.angle_beta   90.00
_cell.angle_gamma   90.00
#
_symmetry.space_group_name_H-M   'P 1'
#
loop_
_entity.id
_entity.type
_entity.pdbx_description
1 polymer ?
#
loop_
_entity_poly.entity_id
_entity_poly.type
_entity_poly.pdbx_seq_one_letter_code
_entity_poly.pdbx_strand_id
1 'polypeptide(L)'
;MSGFTILIYFKEYLSDPSIDRIKQIIESYGTFKLEDGLNYDIEVEHDQVIYSFRVYYSDAEADEDFDQETRAEFLKKTGFVPKCYLGFMAWTDRKYNYEFISALINQVLEIEDGLVDLCGSSNPFLNKT
;
A
#
# COMPACT_ATOMS: atom_id res chain seq x y z
N MET A 1 -11.62 -13.66 9.62
CA MET A 1 -10.20 -13.83 9.23
C MET A 1 -9.55 -12.47 9.40
N SER A 2 -8.43 -12.37 10.11
CA SER A 2 -7.68 -11.11 10.19
C SER A 2 -6.87 -10.97 8.90
N GLY A 3 -7.00 -9.80 8.27
CA GLY A 3 -6.13 -9.34 7.18
C GLY A 3 -5.40 -8.08 7.64
N PHE A 4 -4.59 -7.51 6.76
CA PHE A 4 -3.89 -6.26 7.04
C PHE A 4 -3.78 -5.41 5.79
N THR A 5 -3.57 -4.11 6.00
CA THR A 5 -3.26 -3.15 4.94
C THR A 5 -2.00 -2.39 5.30
N ILE A 6 -1.09 -2.25 4.35
CA ILE A 6 0.04 -1.31 4.44
C ILE A 6 -0.23 -0.17 3.48
N LEU A 7 -0.03 1.07 3.95
CA LEU A 7 -0.20 2.28 3.16
C LEU A 7 1.17 2.92 2.91
N ILE A 8 1.35 3.47 1.71
CA ILE A 8 2.43 4.42 1.41
C ILE A 8 1.78 5.76 1.16
N TYR A 9 2.06 6.74 2.01
CA TYR A 9 1.58 8.12 1.91
C TYR A 9 2.57 8.99 1.16
N PHE A 10 2.09 9.73 0.16
CA PHE A 10 2.91 10.63 -0.65
C PHE A 10 2.57 12.08 -0.36
N LYS A 11 3.61 12.91 -0.28
CA LYS A 11 3.45 14.36 -0.05
C LYS A 11 2.70 15.03 -1.19
N GLU A 12 2.98 14.62 -2.42
CA GLU A 12 2.34 15.12 -3.64
C GLU A 12 1.69 13.95 -4.39
N TYR A 13 0.79 14.27 -5.32
CA TYR A 13 0.26 13.26 -6.23
C TYR A 13 1.38 12.61 -7.06
N LEU A 14 1.25 11.30 -7.31
CA LEU A 14 2.18 10.59 -8.18
C LEU A 14 2.14 11.18 -9.60
N SER A 15 3.32 11.39 -10.18
CA SER A 15 3.44 11.81 -11.57
C SER A 15 3.05 10.68 -12.53
N ASP A 16 2.60 10.99 -13.75
CA ASP A 16 2.27 9.97 -14.76
C ASP A 16 3.43 8.97 -14.98
N PRO A 17 4.72 9.41 -15.10
CA PRO A 17 5.84 8.47 -15.17
C PRO A 17 6.01 7.58 -13.93
N SER A 18 5.76 8.10 -12.73
CA SER A 18 5.81 7.30 -11.50
C SER A 18 4.69 6.25 -11.51
N ILE A 19 3.47 6.65 -11.86
CA ILE A 19 2.31 5.76 -11.99
C ILE A 19 2.60 4.63 -12.97
N ASP A 20 3.08 4.95 -14.18
CA ASP A 20 3.35 3.95 -15.21
C ASP A 20 4.41 2.94 -14.78
N ARG A 21 5.46 3.38 -14.10
CA ARG A 21 6.49 2.47 -13.57
C ARG A 21 5.95 1.60 -12.44
N ILE A 22 5.13 2.14 -11.54
CA ILE A 22 4.50 1.36 -10.46
C ILE A 22 3.56 0.30 -11.04
N LYS A 23 2.76 0.65 -12.07
CA LYS A 23 1.92 -0.31 -12.80
C LYS A 23 2.73 -1.47 -13.34
N GLN A 24 3.82 -1.18 -14.07
CA GLN A 24 4.70 -2.23 -14.64
C GLN A 24 5.26 -3.18 -13.56
N ILE A 25 5.61 -2.64 -12.39
CA ILE A 25 6.08 -3.47 -11.26
C ILE A 25 4.96 -4.36 -10.76
N ILE A 26 3.77 -3.81 -10.45
CA ILE A 26 2.61 -4.58 -9.98
C ILE A 26 2.26 -5.67 -10.99
N GLU A 27 2.20 -5.32 -12.28
CA GLU A 27 1.84 -6.20 -13.38
C GLU A 27 2.83 -7.36 -13.59
N SER A 28 4.06 -7.23 -13.10
CA SER A 28 5.07 -8.28 -13.19
C SER A 28 4.87 -9.44 -12.19
N TYR A 29 3.99 -9.29 -11.20
CA TYR A 29 3.90 -10.21 -10.07
C TYR A 29 2.87 -11.33 -10.16
N GLY A 30 1.89 -11.26 -11.06
CA GLY A 30 0.80 -12.22 -11.03
C GLY A 30 -0.24 -12.01 -12.10
N THR A 31 -1.43 -12.55 -11.85
CA THR A 31 -2.60 -12.36 -12.70
C THR A 31 -3.55 -11.34 -12.07
N PHE A 32 -4.17 -10.50 -12.90
CA PHE A 32 -5.00 -9.39 -12.44
C PHE A 32 -6.43 -9.59 -12.89
N LYS A 33 -7.39 -9.24 -12.03
CA LYS A 33 -8.84 -9.39 -12.30
C LYS A 33 -9.59 -8.08 -12.42
N LEU A 34 -9.03 -7.00 -11.87
CA LEU A 34 -9.57 -5.65 -11.91
C LEU A 34 -8.42 -4.69 -12.17
N GLU A 35 -8.59 -3.77 -13.12
CA GLU A 35 -7.61 -2.73 -13.43
C GLU A 35 -8.36 -1.44 -13.76
N ASP A 36 -8.13 -0.40 -12.95
CA ASP A 36 -8.50 0.99 -13.26
C ASP A 36 -7.51 1.95 -12.60
N GLY A 37 -6.58 2.48 -13.38
CA GLY A 37 -5.45 3.25 -12.84
C GLY A 37 -4.53 2.37 -11.99
N LEU A 38 -4.31 2.75 -10.73
CA LEU A 38 -3.55 1.96 -9.74
C LEU A 38 -4.49 1.20 -8.79
N ASN A 39 -5.52 0.55 -9.35
CA ASN A 39 -6.45 -0.29 -8.60
C ASN A 39 -6.44 -1.71 -9.16
N TYR A 40 -5.81 -2.64 -8.44
CA TYR A 40 -5.59 -4.02 -8.85
C TYR A 40 -6.10 -5.01 -7.81
N ASP A 41 -6.80 -6.03 -8.27
CA ASP A 41 -6.92 -7.31 -7.56
C ASP A 41 -5.89 -8.28 -8.16
N ILE A 42 -4.89 -8.65 -7.37
CA ILE A 42 -3.72 -9.44 -7.78
C ILE A 42 -3.84 -10.84 -7.22
N GLU A 43 -3.65 -11.85 -8.07
CA GLU A 43 -3.46 -13.24 -7.66
C GLU A 43 -2.02 -13.69 -7.96
N VAL A 44 -1.34 -14.18 -6.93
CA VAL A 44 0.04 -14.66 -6.99
C VAL A 44 0.09 -16.11 -6.55
N GLU A 45 0.64 -16.98 -7.37
CA GLU A 45 0.87 -18.38 -7.00
C GLU A 45 2.24 -18.53 -6.32
N HIS A 46 2.25 -19.14 -5.14
CA HIS A 46 3.46 -19.49 -4.42
C HIS A 46 3.27 -20.83 -3.71
N ASP A 47 4.18 -21.77 -3.93
CA ASP A 47 4.10 -23.14 -3.38
C ASP A 47 2.75 -23.84 -3.63
N GLN A 48 2.21 -23.73 -4.86
CA GLN A 48 0.91 -24.29 -5.27
C GLN A 48 -0.30 -23.70 -4.52
N VAL A 49 -0.11 -22.59 -3.80
CA VAL A 49 -1.17 -21.83 -3.12
C VAL A 49 -1.35 -20.50 -3.82
N ILE A 50 -2.59 -20.15 -4.12
CA ILE A 50 -2.96 -18.84 -4.65
C ILE A 50 -3.17 -17.87 -3.49
N TYR A 51 -2.48 -16.74 -3.56
CA TYR A 51 -2.62 -15.62 -2.64
C TYR A 51 -3.27 -14.46 -3.37
N SER A 52 -4.26 -13.83 -2.73
CA SER A 52 -4.99 -12.71 -3.30
C SER A 52 -4.70 -11.44 -2.52
N PHE A 53 -4.36 -10.38 -3.24
CA PHE A 53 -4.03 -9.06 -2.72
C PHE A 53 -4.86 -8.00 -3.44
N ARG A 54 -5.05 -6.86 -2.78
CA ARG A 54 -5.59 -5.66 -3.42
C ARG A 54 -4.58 -4.53 -3.31
N VAL A 55 -4.30 -3.88 -4.43
CA VAL A 55 -3.54 -2.62 -4.49
C VAL A 55 -4.49 -1.54 -4.95
N TYR A 56 -4.47 -0.38 -4.28
CA TYR A 56 -5.36 0.73 -4.62
C TYR A 56 -4.69 2.08 -4.39
N TYR A 57 -4.97 3.04 -5.26
CA TYR A 57 -4.50 4.42 -5.16
C TYR A 57 -5.68 5.33 -4.85
N SER A 58 -5.52 6.17 -3.84
CA SER A 58 -6.57 7.07 -3.38
C SER A 58 -6.06 8.48 -3.14
N ASP A 59 -6.98 9.43 -3.29
CA ASP A 59 -6.79 10.83 -2.89
C ASP A 59 -7.00 10.93 -1.37
N ALA A 60 -5.95 11.34 -0.65
CA ALA A 60 -5.99 11.47 0.80
C ALA A 60 -6.77 12.71 1.25
N GLU A 61 -6.84 13.76 0.42
CA GLU A 61 -7.60 14.96 0.75
C GLU A 61 -9.11 14.76 0.64
N ALA A 62 -9.53 13.86 -0.26
CA ALA A 62 -10.92 13.47 -0.48
C ALA A 62 -11.37 12.30 0.42
N ASP A 63 -10.45 11.66 1.14
CA ASP A 63 -10.75 10.57 2.07
C ASP A 63 -11.36 11.12 3.36
N GLU A 64 -12.57 10.64 3.71
CA GLU A 64 -13.30 11.09 4.90
C GLU A 64 -12.57 10.72 6.21
N ASP A 65 -11.75 9.67 6.19
CA ASP A 65 -10.93 9.25 7.34
C ASP A 65 -9.74 10.21 7.57
N PHE A 66 -9.46 11.09 6.62
CA PHE A 66 -8.40 12.10 6.68
C PHE A 66 -8.90 13.44 7.26
N ASP A 67 -9.48 13.36 8.44
CA ASP A 67 -10.01 14.50 9.18
C ASP A 67 -8.93 15.48 9.68
N GLN A 68 -9.34 16.54 10.38
CA GLN A 68 -8.41 17.55 10.90
C GLN A 68 -7.41 16.98 11.92
N GLU A 69 -7.79 15.99 12.71
CA GLU A 69 -6.93 15.38 13.72
C GLU A 69 -5.84 14.54 13.04
N THR A 70 -6.23 13.68 12.10
CA THR A 70 -5.30 12.89 11.26
C THR A 70 -4.31 13.80 10.54
N ARG A 71 -4.79 14.88 9.90
CA ARG A 71 -3.91 15.85 9.21
C ARG A 71 -2.91 16.50 10.17
N ALA A 72 -3.34 16.87 11.38
CA ALA A 72 -2.47 17.44 12.39
C ALA A 72 -1.42 16.44 12.88
N GLU A 73 -1.77 15.15 12.98
CA GLU A 73 -0.79 14.11 13.29
C GLU A 73 0.27 13.95 12.21
N PHE A 74 -0.12 13.93 10.93
CA PHE A 74 0.84 13.88 9.82
C PHE A 74 1.79 15.07 9.84
N LEU A 75 1.27 16.30 10.02
CA LEU A 75 2.12 17.48 10.17
C LEU A 75 3.11 17.36 11.33
N LYS A 76 2.72 16.77 12.45
CA LYS A 76 3.62 16.54 13.61
C LYS A 76 4.65 15.46 13.33
N LYS A 77 4.27 14.37 12.68
CA LYS A 77 5.11 13.18 12.45
C LYS A 77 6.09 13.38 11.30
N THR A 78 5.66 14.01 10.21
CA THR A 78 6.43 14.06 8.94
C THR A 78 6.62 15.47 8.39
N GLY A 79 5.97 16.49 8.96
CA GLY A 79 6.08 17.87 8.48
C GLY A 79 5.29 18.16 7.21
N PHE A 80 4.44 17.23 6.75
CA PHE A 80 3.54 17.44 5.63
C PHE A 80 2.22 16.69 5.83
N VAL A 81 1.16 17.12 5.13
CA VAL A 81 -0.07 16.35 4.96
C VAL A 81 0.01 15.65 3.61
N PRO A 82 -0.13 14.32 3.51
CA PRO A 82 -0.09 13.64 2.23
C PRO A 82 -1.29 14.01 1.37
N LYS A 83 -1.08 14.06 0.05
CA LYS A 83 -2.15 14.29 -0.93
C LYS A 83 -2.78 13.00 -1.44
N CYS A 84 -2.04 11.91 -1.43
CA CYS A 84 -2.52 10.61 -1.87
C CYS A 84 -1.80 9.49 -1.13
N TYR A 85 -2.32 8.28 -1.30
CA TYR A 85 -1.67 7.09 -0.79
C TYR A 85 -1.90 5.88 -1.71
N LEU A 86 -0.98 4.92 -1.61
CA LEU A 86 -1.14 3.57 -2.15
C LEU A 86 -1.39 2.60 -1.01
N GLY A 87 -2.48 1.84 -1.08
CA GLY A 87 -2.79 0.78 -0.14
C GLY A 87 -2.52 -0.61 -0.70
N PHE A 88 -1.93 -1.46 0.13
CA PHE A 88 -1.58 -2.85 -0.15
C PHE A 88 -2.26 -3.74 0.88
N MET A 89 -3.35 -4.38 0.47
CA MET A 89 -4.21 -5.16 1.35
C MET A 89 -4.05 -6.66 1.11
N ALA A 90 -3.96 -7.41 2.20
CA ALA A 90 -4.08 -8.86 2.21
C ALA A 90 -5.28 -9.30 3.06
N TRP A 91 -6.09 -10.21 2.53
CA TRP A 91 -7.29 -10.72 3.21
C TRP A 91 -7.01 -11.69 4.35
N THR A 92 -5.76 -12.16 4.44
CA THR A 92 -5.31 -13.09 5.48
C THR A 92 -3.99 -12.65 6.06
N ASP A 93 -3.78 -12.96 7.33
CA ASP A 93 -2.55 -12.72 8.06
C ASP A 93 -1.59 -13.92 7.92
N ARG A 94 -0.90 -14.01 6.78
CA ARG A 94 0.05 -15.09 6.47
C ARG A 94 1.46 -14.52 6.27
N LYS A 95 2.47 -15.27 6.69
CA LYS A 95 3.89 -14.90 6.54
C LYS A 95 4.23 -14.45 5.11
N TYR A 96 3.83 -15.23 4.11
CA TYR A 96 4.08 -14.89 2.70
C TYR A 96 3.42 -13.57 2.27
N ASN A 97 2.27 -13.20 2.84
CA ASN A 97 1.61 -11.94 2.50
C ASN A 97 2.45 -10.74 2.91
N TYR A 98 3.07 -10.78 4.08
CA TYR A 98 3.99 -9.72 4.51
C TYR A 98 5.25 -9.68 3.66
N GLU A 99 5.84 -10.85 3.36
CA GLU A 99 7.04 -10.94 2.53
C GLU A 99 6.79 -10.35 1.14
N PHE A 100 5.67 -10.74 0.51
CA PHE A 100 5.26 -10.23 -0.79
C PHE A 100 5.00 -8.72 -0.76
N ILE A 101 4.12 -8.24 0.14
CA ILE A 101 3.78 -6.82 0.20
C ILE A 101 5.01 -5.98 0.52
N SER A 102 5.89 -6.42 1.44
CA SER A 102 7.11 -5.67 1.78
C SER A 102 8.06 -5.56 0.58
N ALA A 103 8.23 -6.63 -0.19
CA ALA A 103 9.06 -6.62 -1.40
C ALA A 103 8.49 -5.69 -2.47
N LEU A 104 7.17 -5.66 -2.64
CA LEU A 104 6.47 -4.77 -3.57
C LEU A 104 6.61 -3.31 -3.14
N ILE A 105 6.39 -3.00 -1.85
CA ILE A 105 6.54 -1.66 -1.29
C ILE A 105 7.95 -1.13 -1.50
N ASN A 106 8.99 -1.93 -1.22
CA ASN A 106 10.38 -1.50 -1.40
C ASN A 106 10.65 -1.04 -2.84
N GLN A 107 10.10 -1.74 -3.83
CA GLN A 107 10.24 -1.38 -5.23
C GLN A 107 9.43 -0.14 -5.64
N VAL A 108 8.27 0.08 -5.03
CA VAL A 108 7.51 1.32 -5.22
C VAL A 108 8.30 2.50 -4.64
N LEU A 109 8.93 2.34 -3.49
CA LEU A 109 9.76 3.37 -2.85
C LEU A 109 11.06 3.67 -3.63
N GLU A 110 11.52 2.77 -4.50
CA GLU A 110 12.61 3.05 -5.44
C GLU A 110 12.17 3.98 -6.60
N ILE A 111 10.86 4.13 -6.82
CA ILE A 111 10.29 5.03 -7.84
C ILE A 111 9.98 6.39 -7.23
N GLU A 112 9.27 6.41 -6.11
CA GLU A 112 8.78 7.62 -5.45
C GLU A 112 8.88 7.47 -3.93
N ASP A 113 9.46 8.48 -3.27
CA ASP A 113 9.61 8.47 -1.81
C ASP A 113 8.27 8.71 -1.11
N GLY A 114 8.02 7.98 -0.03
CA GLY A 114 6.75 7.98 0.67
C GLY A 114 6.86 7.45 2.10
N LEU A 115 5.90 7.84 2.94
CA LEU A 115 5.83 7.37 4.33
C LEU A 115 5.03 6.06 4.37
N VAL A 116 5.66 5.00 4.86
CA VAL A 116 4.98 3.70 5.08
C VAL A 116 4.28 3.70 6.44
N ASP A 117 3.00 3.29 6.45
CA ASP A 117 2.21 3.08 7.65
C ASP A 117 1.44 1.76 7.58
N LEU A 118 1.20 1.10 8.71
CA LEU A 118 0.45 -0.15 8.79
C LEU A 118 -0.94 0.12 9.37
N CYS A 119 -1.97 -0.02 8.53
CA CYS A 119 -3.37 0.09 8.92
C CYS A 119 -4.01 -1.30 9.02
N GLY A 120 -4.27 -1.77 10.24
CA GLY A 120 -4.91 -3.05 10.50
C GLY A 120 -4.54 -3.63 11.85
N SER A 121 -5.48 -4.33 12.49
CA SER A 121 -5.28 -4.91 13.82
C SER A 121 -4.10 -5.88 13.82
N SER A 122 -3.19 -5.67 14.78
CA SER A 122 -1.93 -6.37 15.05
C SER A 122 -0.83 -6.17 14.00
N ASN A 123 0.07 -5.23 14.28
CA ASN A 123 1.44 -5.24 13.78
C ASN A 123 2.22 -6.37 14.50
N PRO A 124 2.53 -7.51 13.87
CA PRO A 124 3.35 -8.54 14.52
C PRO A 124 4.80 -8.08 14.76
N PHE A 125 5.22 -6.95 14.15
CA PHE A 125 6.56 -6.38 14.31
C PHE A 125 6.67 -5.33 15.42
N LEU A 126 5.56 -4.86 16.02
CA LEU A 126 5.60 -3.92 17.15
C LEU A 126 5.67 -4.59 18.54
N ASN A 127 5.54 -5.92 18.64
CA ASN A 127 5.61 -6.64 19.92
C ASN A 127 7.04 -7.12 20.27
N LYS A 128 8.03 -6.24 20.16
CA LYS A 128 9.31 -6.39 20.86
C LYS A 128 9.81 -5.05 21.38
N THR A 129 9.26 -4.65 22.53
CA THR A 129 9.97 -3.84 23.52
C THR A 129 9.91 -4.57 24.86
#